data_AF-A0A1F5GTJ4-F1
#
_entry.id   AF-A0A1F5GTJ4-F1
#
_cell.length_a   1.000
_cell.length_b   1.000
_cell.length_c   1.000
_cell.angle_alpha   90.00
_cell.angle_beta   90.00
_cell.angle_gamma   90.00
#
_symmetry.space_group_name_H-M   'P 1'
#
loop_
_entity.id
_entity.type
_entity.pdbx_description
1 polymer ?
#
loop_
_entity_poly.entity_id
_entity_poly.type
_entity_poly.pdbx_seq_one_letter_code
_entity_poly.pdbx_strand_id
1 'polypeptide(L)' 'MISKNSVAIAGEFAVLSQLSLRGYDANMTLGHTKGVDILVSDPEKNKMFKVEVKTSFAKTTFNVD' A
#
# COMPACT_ATOMS: atom_id res chain seq x y z
N MET A 1 17.86 7.42 9.86
CA MET A 1 17.08 7.85 8.68
C MET A 1 16.07 6.75 8.34
N ILE A 2 14.83 7.08 7.98
CA ILE A 2 13.83 6.07 7.56
C ILE A 2 14.18 5.61 6.13
N SER A 3 14.20 4.29 5.90
CA SER A 3 14.50 3.74 4.58
C SER A 3 13.31 3.93 3.61
N LYS A 4 13.59 4.06 2.31
CA LYS A 4 12.54 4.12 1.28
C LYS A 4 11.63 2.88 1.31
N ASN A 5 12.20 1.70 1.60
CA ASN A 5 11.44 0.45 1.70
C ASN A 5 10.46 0.47 2.88
N SER A 6 10.89 0.98 4.04
CA SER A 6 10.02 1.13 5.20
C SER A 6 8.86 2.09 4.92
N VAL A 7 9.09 3.17 4.16
CA VAL A 7 8.03 4.09 3.72
C VAL A 7 7.05 3.41 2.75
N ALA A 8 7.56 2.63 1.80
CA ALA A 8 6.72 1.88 0.86
C ALA A 8 5.80 0.88 1.59
N ILE A 9 6.39 0.01 2.40
CA ILE A 9 5.67 -0.98 3.22
C ILE A 9 4.62 -0.31 4.13
N ALA A 10 4.95 0.83 4.75
CA ALA A 10 4.00 1.56 5.57
C ALA A 10 2.77 2.02 4.78
N GLY A 11 2.94 2.48 3.55
CA GLY A 11 1.81 2.84 2.68
C GLY A 11 1.00 1.64 2.22
N GLU A 12 1.65 0.51 1.92
CA GLU A 12 0.95 -0.74 1.57
C GLU A 12 0.05 -1.20 2.72
N PHE A 13 0.56 -1.22 3.97
CA PHE A 13 -0.24 -1.52 5.15
C PHE A 13 -1.38 -0.53 5.37
N ALA A 14 -1.14 0.77 5.14
CA ALA A 14 -2.18 1.79 5.28
C ALA A 14 -3.33 1.53 4.28
N VAL A 15 -3.03 1.26 3.01
CA VAL A 15 -4.05 0.93 2.00
C VAL A 15 -4.75 -0.40 2.33
N LEU A 16 -4.01 -1.43 2.73
CA LEU A 16 -4.57 -2.72 3.11
C LEU A 16 -5.61 -2.59 4.22
N SER A 17 -5.27 -1.88 5.30
CA SER A 17 -6.18 -1.68 6.43
C SER A 17 -7.49 -1.02 6.01
N GLN A 18 -7.41 -0.06 5.08
CA GLN A 18 -8.55 0.69 4.56
C GLN A 18 -9.45 -0.18 3.67
N LEU A 19 -8.87 -1.10 2.88
CA LEU A 19 -9.62 -2.08 2.10
C LEU A 19 -10.34 -3.08 3.01
N SER A 20 -9.66 -3.61 4.02
CA SER A 20 -10.25 -4.54 4.98
C SER A 20 -11.41 -3.91 5.76
N LEU A 21 -11.28 -2.65 6.20
CA LEU A 21 -12.36 -1.93 6.87
C LEU A 21 -13.60 -1.70 5.99
N ARG A 22 -13.44 -1.73 4.66
CA ARG A 22 -14.53 -1.60 3.68
C ARG A 22 -15.14 -2.95 3.27
N GLY A 23 -14.68 -4.06 3.86
CA GLY A 23 -15.20 -5.40 3.58
C GLY A 23 -14.59 -6.08 2.36
N TYR A 24 -13.52 -5.52 1.78
CA TYR A 24 -12.76 -6.21 0.74
C TYR A 24 -11.84 -7.28 1.34
N ASP A 25 -11.75 -8.43 0.67
CA ASP A 25 -10.73 -9.44 0.96
C ASP A 25 -9.43 -9.04 0.24
N ALA A 26 -8.50 -8.45 0.98
CA ALA A 26 -7.27 -7.87 0.45
C ALA A 26 -6.05 -8.57 1.03
N ASN A 27 -5.09 -8.92 0.17
CA ASN A 27 -3.88 -9.67 0.52
C ASN A 27 -2.64 -9.00 -0.05
N MET A 28 -1.62 -8.77 0.79
CA MET A 28 -0.32 -8.25 0.35
C MET A 28 0.51 -9.32 -0.35
N THR A 29 1.24 -8.94 -1.41
CA THR A 29 2.10 -9.86 -2.17
C THR A 29 3.56 -9.89 -1.70
N LEU A 30 3.91 -9.06 -0.69
CA LEU A 30 5.25 -8.92 -0.09
C LEU A 30 6.41 -8.89 -1.10
N GLY A 31 6.18 -8.32 -2.29
CA GLY A 31 7.22 -8.16 -3.31
C GLY A 31 7.55 -9.41 -4.14
N HIS A 32 6.82 -10.52 -3.99
CA HIS A 32 7.02 -11.71 -4.82
C HIS A 32 6.40 -11.59 -6.22
N THR A 33 5.52 -10.60 -6.43
CA THR A 33 4.84 -10.36 -7.71
C THR A 33 5.12 -8.94 -8.19
N LYS A 34 5.86 -8.80 -9.30
CA LYS A 34 6.22 -7.49 -9.86
C LYS A 34 4.97 -6.71 -10.29
N GLY A 35 4.79 -5.50 -9.76
CA GLY A 35 3.71 -4.57 -10.14
C GLY A 35 2.34 -4.89 -9.54
N VAL A 36 2.29 -5.72 -8.49
CA VAL A 36 1.07 -5.97 -7.71
C VAL A 36 1.48 -5.99 -6.26
N ASP A 37 1.10 -4.99 -5.47
CA ASP A 37 1.42 -4.92 -4.04
C ASP A 37 0.30 -5.53 -3.21
N ILE A 38 -0.95 -5.33 -3.64
CA ILE A 38 -2.15 -5.88 -3.00
C ILE A 38 -3.06 -6.51 -4.06
N LEU A 39 -3.50 -7.75 -3.80
CA LEU A 39 -4.57 -8.40 -4.53
C LEU A 39 -5.88 -8.25 -3.74
N VAL A 40 -6.93 -7.75 -4.40
CA VAL A 40 -8.20 -7.43 -3.76
C VAL A 40 -9.32 -8.21 -4.43
N SER A 41 -10.15 -8.90 -3.64
CA SER A 41 -11.41 -9.49 -4.05
C SER A 41 -12.57 -8.68 -3.48
N ASP A 42 -13.53 -8.33 -4.34
CA ASP A 42 -14.86 -7.87 -3.95
C ASP A 42 -15.78 -9.10 -3.85
N PRO A 43 -16.05 -9.61 -2.63
CA PRO A 43 -16.84 -10.84 -2.45
C PRO A 43 -18.30 -10.67 -2.87
N GLU A 44 -18.84 -9.44 -2.88
CA GLU A 44 -20.22 -9.16 -3.29
C GLU A 44 -20.36 -9.18 -4.81
N LYS A 45 -19.36 -8.65 -5.53
CA LYS A 45 -19.40 -8.53 -6.99
C LYS A 45 -18.65 -9.63 -7.72
N ASN A 46 -17.98 -10.53 -6.99
CA ASN A 46 -17.10 -11.56 -7.53
C ASN A 46 -16.06 -10.98 -8.51
N LYS A 47 -15.43 -9.86 -8.13
CA LYS A 47 -14.45 -9.14 -8.95
C LYS A 47 -13.09 -9.07 -8.26
N MET A 48 -12.03 -9.15 -9.06
CA MET A 48 -10.64 -9.08 -8.59
C MET A 48 -9.97 -7.82 -9.12
N PHE A 49 -9.14 -7.20 -8.27
CA PHE A 49 -8.35 -6.02 -8.60
C PHE A 49 -6.90 -6.21 -8.18
N LYS A 50 -5.99 -5.65 -8.98
CA LYS A 50 -4.56 -5.54 -8.67
C LYS A 50 -4.29 -4.09 -8.29
N VAL A 51 -3.71 -3.87 -7.13
CA VAL A 51 -3.41 -2.54 -6.60
C VAL A 51 -1.89 -2.39 -6.49
N GLU A 52 -1.39 -1.30 -7.07
CA GLU A 52 -0.02 -0.81 -6.89
C GLU A 52 -0.08 0.43 -5.99
N VAL A 53 0.74 0.47 -4.95
CA VAL A 53 0.76 1.54 -3.94
C VAL A 53 2.01 2.39 -4.13
N LYS A 54 1.83 3.71 -4.13
CA LYS A 54 2.93 4.68 -4.20
C LYS A 54 2.86 5.61 -3.00
N THR A 55 3.93 5.59 -2.19
CA THR A 55 4.00 6.34 -0.93
C THR A 55 5.02 7.46 -1.03
N SER A 56 4.62 8.67 -0.62
CA SER A 56 5.52 9.81 -0.45
C SER A 56 5.67 10.12 1.05
N PHE A 57 6.92 10.34 1.48
CA PHE A 57 7.23 10.82 2.83
C PHE A 57 8.00 12.12 2.70
N ALA A 58 7.37 13.23 3.08
CA ALA A 58 7.99 14.54 2.99
C ALA A 58 9.14 14.64 4.00
N LYS A 59 10.34 14.96 3.50
CA LYS A 59 11.49 15.29 4.34
C LYS A 59 11.46 16.79 4.57
N THR A 60 10.90 17.24 5.70
CA THR A 60 11.01 18.65 6.10
C THR A 60 12.48 18.97 6.30
N THR A 61 13.04 19.79 5.42
CA THR A 61 14.38 20.35 5.59
C THR A 61 14.17 21.79 6.03
N PHE A 62 14.53 22.11 7.28
CA PHE A 62 14.55 23.48 7.74
C PHE A 62 15.79 24.14 7.16
N ASN A 63 15.60 25.08 6.23
CA ASN A 63 16.66 26.00 5.83
C ASN A 63 16.62 27.16 6.82
N VAL A 64 17.72 27.37 7.54
CA VAL A 64 17.98 28.62 8.26
C VAL A 64 18.82 29.46 7.30
N ASP A 65 18.27 30.61 6.90
CA ASP A 65 18.97 31.65 6.14
C ASP A 65 20.07 32.30 6.99
#